data_AF-A0A437LQG1-F1
#
_entry.id   AF-A0A437LQG1-F1
#
_cell.length_a   1.000
_cell.length_b   1.000
_cell.length_c   1.000
_cell.angle_alpha   90.00
_cell.angle_beta   90.00
_cell.angle_gamma   90.00
#
_symmetry.space_group_name_H-M   'P 1'
#
loop_
_entity.id
_entity.type
_entity.pdbx_description
1 polymer ?
#
loop_
_entity_poly.entity_id
_entity_poly.type
_entity_poly.pdbx_seq_one_letter_code
_entity_poly.pdbx_strand_id
1 'polypeptide(L)' 'MERTKVHDPADASYTLFRAEDGELILQIDTYGSGSRGQPGKKSQTIQFGHDGLEQLKGILKNIREE' A
#
# COMPACT_ATOMS: atom_id res chain seq x y z
N MET A 1 13.04 16.36 -11.63
CA MET A 1 11.73 15.87 -11.13
C MET A 1 11.16 15.00 -12.22
N GLU A 2 11.14 13.69 -11.97
CA GLU A 2 10.95 12.67 -13.00
C GLU A 2 9.46 12.49 -13.33
N ARG A 3 9.19 12.19 -14.60
CA ARG A 3 7.87 11.91 -15.18
C ARG A 3 7.23 10.75 -14.44
N THR A 4 6.02 10.92 -13.91
CA THR A 4 5.18 9.80 -13.49
C THR A 4 5.02 8.85 -14.69
N LYS A 5 5.49 7.62 -14.55
CA LYS A 5 5.32 6.56 -15.56
C LYS A 5 4.56 5.42 -14.92
N VAL A 6 3.77 4.70 -15.73
CA VAL A 6 3.18 3.44 -15.29
C VAL A 6 4.32 2.46 -15.09
N HIS A 7 4.46 1.95 -13.87
CA HIS A 7 5.42 0.91 -13.50
C HIS A 7 4.84 -0.46 -13.83
N ASP A 8 5.71 -1.48 -13.91
CA ASP A 8 5.26 -2.86 -14.00
C ASP A 8 4.37 -3.21 -12.80
N PRO A 9 3.34 -4.06 -12.98
CA PRO A 9 2.52 -4.55 -11.88
C PRO A 9 3.40 -5.19 -10.79
N ALA A 10 3.05 -4.91 -9.54
CA ALA A 10 3.65 -5.50 -8.36
C ALA A 10 2.60 -6.35 -7.65
N ASP A 11 3.03 -7.50 -7.12
CA ASP A 11 2.19 -8.27 -6.22
C ASP A 11 2.07 -7.51 -4.89
N ALA A 12 0.90 -7.56 -4.28
CA ALA A 12 0.66 -6.94 -2.99
C ALA A 12 -0.27 -7.79 -2.13
N SER A 13 -0.10 -7.67 -0.81
CA SER A 13 -1.03 -8.21 0.17
C SER A 13 -1.41 -7.13 1.16
N TYR A 14 -2.51 -7.34 1.89
CA TYR A 14 -2.89 -6.47 2.98
C TYR A 14 -3.20 -7.28 4.25
N THR A 15 -2.98 -6.64 5.39
CA THR A 15 -3.26 -7.19 6.72
C THR A 15 -3.94 -6.13 7.56
N LEU A 16 -4.99 -6.52 8.27
CA LEU A 16 -5.60 -5.72 9.33
C LEU A 16 -5.20 -6.31 10.68
N PHE A 17 -4.66 -5.49 11.56
CA PHE A 17 -4.31 -5.90 12.91
C PHE A 17 -4.50 -4.76 13.91
N ARG A 18 -4.57 -5.10 15.21
CA ARG A 18 -4.58 -4.10 16.28
C ARG A 18 -3.17 -3.86 16.78
N ALA A 19 -2.76 -2.61 16.87
CA ALA A 19 -1.53 -2.20 17.54
C ALA A 19 -1.63 -2.42 19.05
N GLU A 20 -0.50 -2.26 19.75
CA GLU A 20 -0.42 -2.48 21.21
C GLU A 20 -1.35 -1.56 22.02
N ASP A 21 -1.61 -0.36 21.51
CA ASP A 21 -2.55 0.62 22.08
C ASP A 21 -4.02 0.35 21.70
N GLY A 22 -4.29 -0.68 20.89
CA GLY A 22 -5.61 -1.08 20.43
C GLY A 22 -6.06 -0.44 19.12
N GLU A 23 -5.27 0.47 18.52
CA GLU A 23 -5.59 1.10 17.23
C GLU A 23 -5.64 0.05 16.11
N LEU A 24 -6.65 0.16 15.23
CA LEU A 24 -6.75 -0.71 14.05
C LEU A 24 -5.85 -0.16 12.93
N ILE A 25 -4.89 -0.99 12.51
CA ILE A 25 -3.92 -0.65 11.46
C ILE A 25 -4.22 -1.45 10.19
N LEU A 26 -4.26 -0.76 9.05
CA LEU A 26 -4.14 -1.38 7.73
C LEU A 26 -2.69 -1.36 7.30
N GLN A 27 -2.13 -2.54 7.04
CA GLN A 27 -0.84 -2.69 6.39
C GLN A 27 -1.01 -3.16 4.95
N ILE A 28 -0.27 -2.55 4.04
CA ILE A 28 -0.11 -3.01 2.66
C ILE A 28 1.37 -3.34 2.47
N ASP A 29 1.63 -4.57 2.04
CA ASP A 29 2.96 -5.03 1.68
C ASP A 29 3.03 -5.22 0.18
N THR A 30 4.06 -4.65 -0.46
CA THR A 30 4.33 -4.88 -1.88
C THR A 30 5.55 -5.77 -2.05
N TYR A 31 5.41 -6.74 -2.92
CA TYR A 31 6.50 -7.62 -3.34
C TYR A 31 7.04 -7.08 -4.65
N GLY A 32 8.36 -7.12 -4.84
CA GLY A 32 8.95 -6.64 -6.09
C GLY A 32 8.35 -7.35 -7.31
N SER A 33 8.49 -6.76 -8.49
CA SER A 33 8.05 -7.38 -9.75
C SER A 33 8.56 -8.83 -9.85
N GLY A 34 7.75 -9.74 -10.40
CA GLY A 34 8.07 -11.17 -10.53
C GLY A 34 9.37 -11.46 -11.30
N SER A 35 9.95 -10.46 -11.96
CA SER A 35 11.26 -10.48 -12.61
C SER A 35 12.47 -10.35 -11.67
N ARG A 36 12.29 -10.10 -10.36
CA ARG A 36 13.41 -10.10 -9.40
C ARG A 36 13.80 -11.53 -9.04
N GLY A 37 15.12 -11.80 -8.97
CA GLY A 37 15.69 -13.11 -8.64
C GLY A 37 15.37 -13.69 -7.24
N GLN A 38 14.53 -13.03 -6.43
CA GLN A 38 13.98 -13.53 -5.16
C GLN A 38 12.47 -13.25 -5.11
N PRO A 39 11.64 -14.15 -5.65
CA PRO A 39 10.19 -14.07 -5.57
C PRO A 39 9.71 -14.00 -4.11
N GLY A 40 8.72 -13.16 -3.82
CA GLY A 40 8.09 -13.07 -2.48
C GLY A 40 8.85 -12.24 -1.45
N LYS A 41 10.01 -11.64 -1.78
CA LYS A 41 10.68 -10.71 -0.86
C LYS A 41 9.90 -9.41 -0.77
N LYS A 42 9.42 -9.11 0.44
CA LYS A 42 8.78 -7.84 0.78
C LYS A 42 9.71 -6.68 0.43
N SER A 43 9.21 -5.75 -0.39
CA SER A 43 9.99 -4.61 -0.90
C SER A 43 9.61 -3.30 -0.23
N GLN A 44 8.34 -3.13 0.13
CA GLN A 44 7.84 -1.98 0.87
C GLN A 44 6.71 -2.41 1.80
N THR A 45 6.59 -1.68 2.91
CA THR A 45 5.45 -1.75 3.83
C THR A 45 4.91 -0.35 3.99
N ILE A 46 3.60 -0.19 3.83
CA ILE A 46 2.89 1.04 4.15
C ILE A 46 1.83 0.69 5.19
N GLN A 47 1.79 1.45 6.28
CA GLN A 47 0.80 1.30 7.34
C GLN A 47 -0.04 2.56 7.47
N PHE A 48 -1.35 2.37 7.64
CA PHE A 48 -2.31 3.44 7.85
C PHE A 48 -3.03 3.20 9.18
N GLY A 49 -2.93 4.18 10.07
CA GLY A 49 -3.85 4.33 11.20
C GLY A 49 -5.16 4.95 10.76
N HIS A 50 -6.00 5.32 11.74
CA HIS A 50 -7.35 5.82 11.48
C HIS A 50 -7.36 7.04 10.55
N ASP A 51 -6.61 8.09 10.89
CA ASP A 51 -6.59 9.34 10.13
C ASP A 51 -6.01 9.15 8.71
N GLY A 52 -4.99 8.30 8.59
CA GLY A 52 -4.39 7.95 7.31
C GLY A 52 -5.36 7.20 6.40
N LEU A 53 -6.20 6.32 6.97
CA LEU A 53 -7.24 5.61 6.24
C LEU A 53 -8.33 6.56 5.72
N GLU A 54 -8.74 7.53 6.52
CA GLU A 54 -9.73 8.53 6.06
C GLU A 54 -9.18 9.40 4.93
N GLN A 55 -7.91 9.80 5.00
CA GLN A 55 -7.24 10.50 3.91
C GLN A 55 -7.13 9.64 2.65
N LEU A 56 -6.72 8.38 2.79
CA LEU A 56 -6.62 7.45 1.67
C LEU A 56 -7.99 7.24 1.00
N LYS A 57 -9.06 7.08 1.78
CA LYS A 57 -10.44 6.99 1.25
C LYS A 57 -10.82 8.24 0.46
N GLY A 58 -10.45 9.43 0.95
CA GLY A 58 -10.68 10.69 0.24
C GLY A 58 -9.98 10.71 -1.13
N ILE A 59 -8.69 10.35 -1.16
CA ILE A 59 -7.91 10.28 -2.41
C ILE A 59 -8.55 9.31 -3.40
N LEU A 60 -8.94 8.10 -2.94
CA LEU A 60 -9.53 7.08 -3.79
C LEU A 60 -10.91 7.47 -4.34
N LYS A 61 -11.70 8.26 -3.59
CA LYS A 61 -12.96 8.81 -4.08
C LYS A 61 -12.75 9.79 -5.22
N ASN A 62 -11.80 10.73 -5.06
CA ASN A 62 -11.50 11.73 -6.08
C ASN A 62 -11.06 11.09 -7.40
N ILE A 63 -10.27 10.01 -7.35
CA ILE A 63 -9.82 9.27 -8.55
C ILE A 63 -10.98 8.62 -9.32
N ARG A 64 -12.12 8.36 -8.67
CA ARG A 64 -13.30 7.75 -9.32
C ARG A 64 -14.25 8.76 -9.96
N GLU A 65 -14.08 10.04 -9.69
CA GLU A 65 -14.92 11.13 -10.18
C GLU A 65 -14.31 11.86 -11.39
N GLU A 66 -13.05 11.57 -11.72
CA GLU A 66 -12.32 11.98 -12.93
C GLU A 66 -12.37 10.89 -14.03
#